data_AF-A0A161SF20-F1
#
_entry.id   AF-A0A161SF20-F1
#
_cell.length_a   1.000
_cell.length_b   1.000
_cell.length_c   1.000
_cell.angle_alpha   90.00
_cell.angle_beta   90.00
_cell.angle_gamma   90.00
#
_symmetry.space_group_name_H-M   'P 1'
#
loop_
_entity.id
_entity.type
_entity.pdbx_description
1 polymer ?
#
loop_
_entity_poly.entity_id
_entity_poly.type
_entity_poly.pdbx_seq_one_letter_code
_entity_poly.pdbx_strand_id
1 'polypeptide(L)' 'MTSPTDPNRTPPRVEVDVVRGTPTAEELAAVVAVVTESYEAEAAAAVAPRALRPSAWQLSARSLREPLRRDVGWGRFSG' A
#
# COMPACT_ATOMS: atom_id res chain seq x y z
N MET A 1 8.18 12.27 9.32
CA MET A 1 8.49 12.67 7.93
C MET A 1 8.53 11.40 7.11
N THR A 2 7.37 10.90 6.66
CA THR A 2 7.25 9.65 5.91
C THR A 2 7.60 9.92 4.45
N SER A 3 8.68 9.29 3.97
CA SER A 3 9.15 9.45 2.59
C SER A 3 8.05 9.08 1.58
N PRO A 4 7.97 9.79 0.44
CA PRO A 4 7.07 9.41 -0.64
C PRO A 4 7.46 8.03 -1.16
N THR A 5 6.48 7.12 -1.28
CA THR A 5 6.66 5.79 -1.88
C THR A 5 7.19 5.95 -3.30
N ASP A 6 8.45 5.53 -3.52
CA ASP A 6 9.08 5.52 -4.83
C ASP A 6 8.34 4.51 -5.74
N PRO A 7 7.72 4.97 -6.85
CA PRO A 7 7.01 4.08 -7.77
C PRO A 7 7.94 3.13 -8.53
N ASN A 8 9.26 3.35 -8.49
CA ASN A 8 10.27 2.51 -9.15
C ASN A 8 10.99 1.56 -8.17
N ARG A 9 10.50 1.42 -6.93
CA ARG A 9 11.05 0.43 -5.99
C ARG A 9 10.83 -0.97 -6.56
N THR A 10 11.90 -1.61 -7.01
CA THR A 10 11.87 -3.04 -7.35
C THR A 10 11.40 -3.82 -6.12
N PRO A 11 10.44 -4.75 -6.26
CA PRO A 11 10.02 -5.58 -5.14
C PRO A 11 11.24 -6.32 -4.57
N PRO A 12 11.31 -6.50 -3.23
CA PRO A 12 12.38 -7.30 -2.64
C PRO A 12 12.37 -8.69 -3.29
N ARG A 13 13.53 -9.16 -3.75
CA ARG A 13 13.68 -10.52 -4.26
C ARG A 13 13.66 -11.49 -3.06
N VAL A 14 12.98 -12.62 -3.23
CA VAL A 14 13.00 -13.71 -2.25
C VAL A 14 14.34 -14.44 -2.43
N GLU A 15 15.17 -14.42 -1.39
CA GLU A 15 16.43 -15.16 -1.33
C GLU A 15 16.27 -16.35 -0.38
N VAL A 16 16.76 -17.53 -0.80
CA VAL A 16 16.68 -18.77 -0.04
C VAL A 16 18.07 -19.39 0.02
N ASP A 17 18.62 -19.50 1.23
CA ASP A 17 19.93 -20.09 1.47
C ASP A 17 19.82 -21.46 2.14
N VAL A 18 20.55 -22.45 1.60
CA VAL A 18 20.66 -23.77 2.22
C VAL A 18 21.79 -23.74 3.25
N VAL A 19 21.43 -23.69 4.53
CA VAL A 19 22.40 -23.62 5.63
C VAL A 19 23.02 -24.99 5.96
N ARG A 20 22.35 -26.09 5.60
CA ARG A 20 22.81 -27.46 5.87
C ARG A 20 22.23 -28.47 4.87
N GLY A 21 23.02 -29.50 4.55
CA GLY A 21 22.63 -30.60 3.66
C GLY A 21 22.95 -30.32 2.20
N THR A 22 22.61 -31.27 1.33
CA THR A 22 22.87 -31.18 -0.12
C THR A 22 21.59 -31.58 -0.85
N PRO A 23 20.56 -30.71 -0.87
CA PRO A 23 19.29 -31.05 -1.49
C PRO A 23 19.48 -31.31 -2.99
N THR A 24 18.69 -32.22 -3.51
CA THR A 24 18.60 -32.45 -4.94
C THR A 24 17.92 -31.24 -5.63
N ALA A 25 18.10 -31.14 -6.95
CA ALA A 25 17.45 -30.11 -7.74
C ALA A 25 15.91 -30.18 -7.65
N GLU A 26 15.36 -31.39 -7.53
CA GLU A 26 13.92 -31.63 -7.41
C GLU A 26 13.38 -31.15 -6.06
N GLU A 27 14.09 -31.42 -4.96
CA GLU A 27 13.70 -30.93 -3.63
C GLU A 27 13.78 -29.41 -3.54
N LEU A 28 14.83 -28.79 -4.11
CA LEU A 28 14.94 -27.34 -4.20
C LEU A 28 13.78 -26.74 -4.99
N ALA A 29 13.44 -27.33 -6.14
CA ALA A 29 12.30 -26.88 -6.95
C ALA A 29 10.98 -26.99 -6.18
N ALA A 30 10.77 -28.09 -5.44
CA ALA A 30 9.58 -28.27 -4.61
C ALA A 30 9.45 -27.19 -3.52
N VAL A 31 10.53 -26.87 -2.82
CA VAL A 31 10.53 -25.81 -1.80
C VAL A 31 10.22 -24.45 -2.42
N VAL A 32 10.88 -24.11 -3.53
CA VAL A 32 10.65 -22.82 -4.22
C VAL A 32 9.20 -22.71 -4.70
N ALA A 33 8.63 -23.79 -5.25
CA ALA A 33 7.24 -23.80 -5.70
C ALA A 33 6.27 -23.52 -4.54
N VAL A 34 6.42 -24.23 -3.41
CA VAL A 34 5.53 -24.07 -2.24
C VAL A 34 5.64 -22.67 -1.62
N VAL A 35 6.87 -22.15 -1.48
CA VAL A 35 7.08 -20.81 -0.92
C VAL A 35 6.51 -19.73 -1.84
N THR A 36 6.67 -19.89 -3.15
CA THR A 36 6.13 -18.95 -4.15
C THR A 36 4.60 -18.96 -4.11
N GLU A 37 3.97 -20.13 -4.13
CA GLU A 37 2.52 -20.28 -4.04
C GLU A 37 1.97 -19.63 -2.76
N SER A 38 2.60 -19.90 -1.60
CA SER A 38 2.20 -19.30 -0.34
C SER A 38 2.32 -17.78 -0.37
N TYR A 39 3.41 -17.24 -0.93
CA TYR A 39 3.59 -15.80 -1.06
C TYR A 39 2.54 -15.17 -2.00
N GLU A 40 2.24 -15.81 -3.12
CA GLU A 40 1.23 -15.33 -4.08
C GLU A 40 -0.18 -15.35 -3.47
N ALA A 41 -0.52 -16.40 -2.73
CA ALA A 41 -1.80 -16.49 -2.03
C ALA A 41 -1.97 -15.37 -0.99
N GLU A 42 -0.94 -15.12 -0.17
CA GLU A 42 -0.94 -14.02 0.80
C GLU A 42 -0.98 -12.65 0.11
N ALA A 43 -0.23 -12.46 -0.96
CA ALA A 43 -0.23 -11.22 -1.74
C ALA A 43 -1.59 -10.95 -2.40
N ALA A 44 -2.29 -11.99 -2.87
CA ALA A 44 -3.63 -11.88 -3.41
C ALA A 44 -4.68 -11.59 -2.34
N ALA A 45 -4.52 -12.18 -1.14
CA ALA A 45 -5.36 -11.92 0.02
C ALA A 45 -5.10 -10.56 0.68
N ALA A 46 -3.99 -9.89 0.35
CA ALA A 46 -3.65 -8.58 0.90
C ALA A 46 -4.66 -7.51 0.44
N VAL A 47 -5.67 -7.25 1.29
CA VAL A 47 -6.72 -6.24 1.06
C VAL A 47 -6.24 -4.81 1.34
N ALA A 48 -4.96 -4.61 1.66
CA ALA A 48 -4.44 -3.26 1.90
C ALA A 48 -4.64 -2.42 0.64
N PRO A 49 -5.47 -1.36 0.68
CA PRO A 49 -5.67 -0.53 -0.49
C PRO A 49 -4.31 0.05 -0.86
N ARG A 50 -3.86 -0.18 -2.10
CA ARG A 50 -2.76 0.60 -2.68
C ARG A 50 -3.05 2.05 -2.34
N ALA A 51 -2.12 2.72 -1.66
CA ALA A 51 -2.34 4.08 -1.13
C ALA A 51 -3.00 4.94 -2.22
N LEU A 52 -4.32 5.15 -2.09
CA LEU A 52 -5.07 5.84 -3.11
C LEU A 52 -4.54 7.26 -3.14
N ARG A 53 -4.33 7.79 -4.36
CA ARG A 53 -4.07 9.22 -4.51
C ARG A 53 -5.17 9.97 -3.75
N PRO A 54 -4.85 11.00 -2.95
CA PRO A 54 -5.86 11.75 -2.23
C PRO A 54 -6.96 12.19 -3.19
N SER A 55 -8.22 11.94 -2.83
CA SER A 55 -9.34 12.36 -3.68
C SER A 55 -9.39 13.89 -3.80
N ALA A 56 -10.01 14.39 -4.86
CA ALA A 56 -10.23 15.84 -5.03
C ALA A 56 -10.93 16.45 -3.79
N TRP A 57 -11.84 15.69 -3.16
CA TRP A 57 -12.47 16.06 -1.89
C TRP A 57 -11.49 16.12 -0.71
N GLN A 58 -10.61 15.12 -0.53
CA GLN A 58 -9.59 15.13 0.52
C GLN A 58 -8.57 16.28 0.32
N LEU A 59 -8.30 16.65 -0.93
CA LEU A 59 -7.47 17.81 -1.28
C LEU A 59 -8.21 19.11 -0.95
N SER A 60 -9.47 19.28 -1.37
CA SER A 60 -10.25 20.50 -1.17
C SER A 60 -10.66 20.71 0.29
N ALA A 61 -10.95 19.65 1.05
CA ALA A 61 -11.29 19.73 2.48
C ALA A 61 -10.14 20.30 3.34
N ARG A 62 -8.91 20.41 2.82
CA ARG A 62 -7.80 21.07 3.53
C ARG A 62 -8.06 22.54 3.82
N SER A 63 -8.72 23.26 2.91
CA SER A 63 -9.08 24.67 3.13
C SER A 63 -10.26 24.83 4.11
N LEU A 64 -10.99 23.74 4.39
CA LEU A 64 -12.11 23.68 5.33
C LEU A 64 -11.69 23.22 6.74
N ARG A 65 -10.39 23.03 6.99
CA ARG A 65 -9.88 22.68 8.34
C ARG A 65 -9.85 23.85 9.30
N GLU A 66 -9.98 25.07 8.80
CA GLU A 66 -10.26 26.21 9.65
C GLU A 66 -11.70 26.08 10.16
N PRO A 67 -11.95 26.23 11.48
CA PRO A 67 -13.31 26.28 12.00
C PRO A 67 -14.17 27.23 11.17
N LEU A 68 -15.33 26.75 10.73
CA LEU A 68 -16.25 27.57 9.96
C LEU A 68 -16.58 28.84 10.76
N ARG A 69 -16.29 30.01 10.18
CA ARG A 69 -16.56 31.31 10.78
C ARG A 69 -18.05 31.52 10.99
N ARG A 70 -18.53 31.18 12.20
CA ARG A 70 -19.93 31.34 12.63
C ARG A 70 -20.32 32.80 12.89
N ASP A 71 -19.32 33.67 12.95
CA ASP A 71 -19.45 35.12 13.13
C ASP A 71 -19.78 35.85 11.83
N VAL A 72 -19.60 35.21 10.67
CA VAL A 72 -20.08 35.70 9.37
C VAL A 72 -21.46 35.10 9.12
N GLY A 73 -22.52 35.89 9.28
CA GLY A 73 -23.89 35.44 9.05
C GLY A 73 -24.10 34.98 7.60
N TRP A 74 -24.73 33.81 7.43
CA TRP A 74 -25.10 33.22 6.12
C TRP A 74 -26.26 33.95 5.42
N GLY A 75 -26.44 35.24 5.68
CA GLY A 75 -27.66 35.95 5.34
C GLY A 75 -27.46 36.95 4.21
N ARG A 76 -27.40 36.50 2.96
CA ARG A 76 -27.75 37.30 1.74
C ARG A 76 -28.18 36.50 0.51
N PHE A 77 -28.41 35.19 0.59
CA PHE A 77 -29.09 34.49 -0.51
C PHE A 77 -30.61 34.66 -0.36
N SER A 78 -31.13 35.81 -0.78
CA SER A 78 -32.54 35.97 -1.12
C SER A 78 -32.70 35.56 -2.58
N GLY A 79 -33.48 34.50 -2.83
CA GLY A 79 -33.97 34.19 -4.16
C GLY A 79 -34.85 35.29 -4.74
#